data_AF-A0A085LP42-F1
#
_entry.id   AF-A0A085LP42-F1
#
_cell.length_a   1.000
_cell.length_b   1.000
_cell.length_c   1.000
_cell.angle_alpha   90.00
_cell.angle_beta   90.00
_cell.angle_gamma   90.00
#
_symmetry.space_group_name_H-M   'P 1'
#
loop_
_entity.id
_entity.type
_entity.pdbx_description
1 polymer ?
#
loop_
_entity_poly.entity_id
_entity_poly.type
_entity_poly.pdbx_seq_one_letter_code
_entity_poly.pdbx_strand_id
1 'polypeptide(L)'
;MAEMAQFMDIFQKQIESQQQQIEAQRRQIEVLLSRLPVASATPPTLASSFPSFAAFDATCELWKDYWARFKTYAGANSIPEDKLAQVFLTNQATAIFKLLSTLAGQQSPPKDINELTMDDIAKFMENQYDPRRFVVRERFKFWSDMQRKPGETVQMLAARIRQEAATCDFASIKDP
;
A
#
# COMPACT_ATOMS: atom_id res chain seq x y z
N MET A 1 74.50 -9.29 34.76
CA MET A 1 73.51 -9.97 35.63
C MET A 1 72.52 -8.97 36.24
N ALA A 2 72.94 -7.83 36.81
CA ALA A 2 72.04 -6.86 37.44
C ALA A 2 71.13 -6.08 36.45
N GLU A 3 71.65 -5.65 35.28
CA GLU A 3 70.85 -4.92 34.27
C GLU A 3 69.73 -5.78 33.66
N MET A 4 69.96 -7.08 33.46
CA MET A 4 68.96 -7.98 32.87
C MET A 4 67.80 -8.24 33.84
N ALA A 5 68.06 -8.22 35.15
CA ALA A 5 67.00 -8.30 36.17
C ALA A 5 66.15 -7.02 36.21
N GLN A 6 66.77 -5.83 36.07
CA GLN A 6 66.04 -4.57 35.95
C GLN A 6 65.20 -4.50 34.68
N PHE A 7 65.72 -4.98 33.55
CA PHE A 7 64.98 -5.02 32.29
C PHE A 7 63.74 -5.94 32.39
N MET A 8 63.88 -7.11 33.00
CA MET A 8 62.77 -8.03 33.23
C MET A 8 61.72 -7.46 34.19
N ASP A 9 62.12 -6.74 35.24
CA ASP A 9 61.19 -6.06 36.17
C ASP A 9 60.41 -4.94 35.47
N ILE A 10 61.08 -4.15 34.62
CA ILE A 10 60.43 -3.11 33.82
C ILE A 10 59.46 -3.73 32.81
N PHE A 11 59.85 -4.80 32.14
CA PHE A 11 59.01 -5.50 31.17
C PHE A 11 57.77 -6.12 31.84
N GLN A 12 57.95 -6.73 33.01
CA GLN A 12 56.86 -7.28 33.82
C GLN A 12 55.86 -6.18 34.24
N LYS A 13 56.36 -5.05 34.76
CA LYS A 13 55.52 -3.90 35.11
C LYS A 13 54.76 -3.33 33.92
N GLN A 14 55.36 -3.37 32.73
CA GLN A 14 54.70 -2.90 31.51
C GLN A 14 53.57 -3.84 31.06
N ILE A 15 53.73 -5.16 31.25
CA ILE A 15 52.68 -6.14 30.99
C ILE A 15 51.51 -5.96 31.98
N GLU A 16 51.81 -5.80 33.26
CA GLU A 16 50.80 -5.60 34.30
C GLU A 16 49.99 -4.32 34.08
N SER A 17 50.67 -3.23 33.71
CA SER A 17 50.03 -1.96 33.35
C SER A 17 49.10 -2.11 32.14
N GLN A 18 49.53 -2.83 31.09
CA GLN A 18 48.67 -3.12 29.94
C GLN A 18 47.47 -3.98 30.30
N GLN A 19 47.64 -5.02 31.13
CA GLN A 19 46.54 -5.87 31.56
C GLN A 19 45.49 -5.08 32.35
N GLN A 20 45.93 -4.21 33.26
CA GLN A 20 45.02 -3.34 34.02
C GLN A 20 44.23 -2.39 33.12
N GLN A 21 44.84 -1.84 32.06
CA GLN A 21 44.13 -1.02 31.08
C GLN A 21 43.08 -1.82 30.31
N ILE A 22 43.38 -3.04 29.89
CA ILE A 22 42.44 -3.92 29.18
C ILE A 22 41.26 -4.28 30.08
N GLU A 23 41.50 -4.58 31.35
CA GLU A 23 40.44 -4.86 32.32
C GLU A 23 39.56 -3.63 32.58
N ALA A 24 40.16 -2.45 32.69
CA ALA A 24 39.40 -1.19 32.84
C ALA A 24 38.51 -0.92 31.61
N GLN A 25 39.05 -1.13 30.40
CA GLN A 25 38.25 -1.01 29.17
C GLN A 25 37.12 -2.04 29.11
N ARG A 26 37.37 -3.30 29.51
CA ARG A 26 36.33 -4.33 29.59
C ARG A 26 35.21 -3.93 30.54
N ARG A 27 35.54 -3.43 31.74
CA ARG A 27 34.53 -2.93 32.70
C ARG A 27 33.75 -1.75 32.15
N GLN A 28 34.39 -0.82 31.43
CA GLN A 28 33.69 0.30 30.80
C GLN A 28 32.72 -0.18 29.71
N ILE A 29 33.12 -1.14 28.88
CA ILE A 29 32.26 -1.75 27.86
C ILE A 29 31.07 -2.47 28.51
N GLU A 30 31.29 -3.20 29.60
CA GLU A 30 30.24 -3.90 30.34
C GLU A 30 29.21 -2.93 30.96
N VAL A 31 29.69 -1.79 31.50
CA VAL A 31 28.80 -0.73 32.00
C VAL A 31 28.02 -0.07 30.86
N LEU A 32 28.64 0.14 29.69
CA LEU A 32 27.94 0.65 28.50
C LEU A 32 26.87 -0.33 28.01
N LEU A 33 27.20 -1.63 27.96
CA LEU A 33 26.28 -2.69 27.56
C LEU A 33 25.10 -2.83 28.54
N SER A 34 25.32 -2.68 29.85
CA SER A 34 24.24 -2.74 30.85
C SER A 34 23.33 -1.50 30.84
N ARG A 35 23.78 -0.37 30.26
CA ARG A 35 22.98 0.84 30.05
C ARG A 35 22.20 0.83 28.74
N LEU A 36 22.53 -0.07 27.81
CA LEU A 36 21.68 -0.27 26.64
C LEU A 36 20.34 -0.81 27.13
N PRO A 37 19.21 -0.20 26.73
CA PRO A 37 17.92 -0.78 27.04
C PRO A 37 17.90 -2.20 26.47
N VAL A 38 17.51 -3.18 27.29
CA VAL A 38 17.11 -4.50 26.79
C VAL A 38 16.07 -4.19 25.72
N ALA A 39 16.40 -4.47 24.46
CA ALA A 39 15.44 -4.39 23.38
C ALA A 39 14.33 -5.38 23.76
N SER A 40 13.29 -4.89 24.41
CA SER A 40 12.04 -5.60 24.49
C SER A 40 11.70 -5.92 23.05
N ALA A 41 11.60 -7.22 22.75
CA ALA A 41 11.27 -7.75 21.44
C ALA A 41 9.84 -7.40 21.01
N THR A 42 9.37 -6.19 21.29
CA THR A 42 8.49 -5.49 20.39
C THR A 42 9.32 -5.11 19.18
N PRO A 43 9.04 -5.69 18.00
CA PRO A 43 9.55 -5.14 16.76
C PRO A 43 9.34 -3.62 16.80
N PRO A 44 10.27 -2.80 16.30
CA PRO A 44 9.89 -1.44 15.98
C PRO A 44 8.65 -1.58 15.11
N THR A 45 7.51 -1.14 15.64
CA THR A 45 6.40 -0.79 14.78
C THR A 45 6.96 0.42 14.04
N LEU A 46 7.72 0.14 12.98
CA LEU A 46 7.69 0.99 11.81
C LEU A 46 6.20 1.24 11.67
N ALA A 47 5.78 2.48 11.92
CA ALA A 47 4.49 2.90 11.44
C ALA A 47 4.53 2.46 9.98
N SER A 48 3.87 1.35 9.67
CA SER A 48 3.74 0.89 8.32
C SER A 48 2.89 2.00 7.76
N SER A 49 3.54 3.00 7.17
CA SER A 49 2.93 3.80 6.15
C SER A 49 2.60 2.77 5.09
N PHE A 50 1.45 2.12 5.26
CA PHE A 50 0.84 1.31 4.25
C PHE A 50 0.95 2.17 3.01
N PRO A 51 1.61 1.70 1.94
CA PRO A 51 1.71 2.49 0.74
C PRO A 51 0.28 2.90 0.38
N SER A 52 0.03 4.20 0.39
CA SER A 52 -1.30 4.77 0.19
C SER A 52 -1.80 4.25 -1.15
N PHE A 53 -2.73 3.30 -1.14
CA PHE A 53 -3.37 2.83 -2.35
C PHE A 53 -4.36 3.92 -2.79
N ALA A 54 -4.43 4.22 -4.09
CA ALA A 54 -5.34 5.26 -4.54
C ALA A 54 -6.80 4.84 -4.28
N ALA A 55 -7.64 5.79 -3.88
CA ALA A 55 -9.09 5.59 -3.82
C ALA A 55 -9.67 5.38 -5.22
N PHE A 56 -10.84 4.73 -5.31
CA PHE A 56 -11.53 4.58 -6.59
C PHE A 56 -12.05 5.92 -7.11
N ASP A 57 -11.79 6.21 -8.38
CA ASP A 57 -12.32 7.36 -9.10
C ASP A 57 -12.93 6.92 -10.44
N ALA A 58 -14.25 6.97 -10.51
CA ALA A 58 -15.04 6.60 -11.69
C ALA A 58 -14.87 7.55 -12.90
N THR A 59 -14.13 8.65 -12.75
CA THR A 59 -13.74 9.53 -13.85
C THR A 59 -12.41 9.11 -14.47
N CYS A 60 -11.52 8.52 -13.66
CA CYS A 60 -10.17 8.15 -14.05
C CYS A 60 -10.04 6.69 -14.51
N GLU A 61 -10.76 5.75 -13.89
CA GLU A 61 -10.63 4.32 -14.19
C GLU A 61 -11.95 3.55 -14.10
N LEU A 62 -11.99 2.36 -14.68
CA LEU A 62 -13.13 1.45 -14.59
C LEU A 62 -13.11 0.70 -13.25
N TRP A 63 -14.29 0.42 -12.70
CA TRP A 63 -14.40 -0.35 -11.45
C TRP A 63 -13.66 -1.69 -11.53
N LYS A 64 -13.78 -2.40 -12.66
CA LYS A 64 -13.12 -3.70 -12.85
C LYS A 64 -11.59 -3.61 -12.78
N ASP A 65 -11.02 -2.53 -13.33
CA ASP A 65 -9.58 -2.30 -13.32
C ASP A 65 -9.12 -1.91 -11.91
N TYR A 66 -9.84 -1.00 -11.26
CA TYR A 66 -9.62 -0.66 -9.86
C TYR A 66 -9.64 -1.89 -8.96
N TRP A 67 -10.66 -2.73 -9.12
CA TRP A 67 -10.83 -3.94 -8.33
C TRP A 67 -9.68 -4.92 -8.52
N ALA A 68 -9.18 -5.07 -9.76
CA ALA A 68 -7.98 -5.86 -10.02
C ALA A 68 -6.74 -5.27 -9.32
N ARG A 69 -6.53 -3.96 -9.39
CA ARG A 69 -5.42 -3.28 -8.68
C ARG A 69 -5.53 -3.46 -7.17
N PHE A 70 -6.74 -3.33 -6.61
CA PHE A 70 -6.98 -3.49 -5.17
C PHE A 70 -6.70 -4.92 -4.71
N LYS A 71 -7.12 -5.94 -5.47
CA LYS A 71 -6.79 -7.34 -5.15
C LYS A 71 -5.28 -7.59 -5.19
N THR A 72 -4.58 -7.03 -6.17
CA THR A 72 -3.11 -7.09 -6.23
C THR A 72 -2.47 -6.43 -5.01
N TYR A 73 -2.95 -5.24 -4.61
CA TYR A 73 -2.51 -4.55 -3.41
C TYR A 73 -2.75 -5.39 -2.15
N ALA A 74 -3.94 -5.96 -2.00
CA ALA A 74 -4.28 -6.77 -0.85
C ALA A 74 -3.42 -8.04 -0.76
N GLY A 75 -3.21 -8.73 -1.88
CA GLY A 75 -2.33 -9.91 -1.94
C GLY A 75 -0.87 -9.56 -1.64
N ALA A 76 -0.35 -8.49 -2.23
CA ALA A 76 1.02 -8.04 -2.00
C ALA A 76 1.29 -7.65 -0.54
N ASN A 77 0.28 -7.11 0.15
CA ASN A 77 0.37 -6.71 1.55
C ASN A 77 -0.13 -7.81 2.52
N SER A 78 -0.43 -9.02 2.04
CA SER A 78 -0.92 -10.15 2.85
C SER A 78 -2.10 -9.77 3.75
N ILE A 79 -3.05 -8.99 3.21
CA ILE A 79 -4.21 -8.52 3.96
C ILE A 79 -5.16 -9.69 4.22
N PRO A 80 -5.52 -9.96 5.50
CA PRO A 80 -6.48 -11.01 5.84
C PRO A 80 -7.86 -10.77 5.21
N GLU A 81 -8.53 -11.85 4.79
CA GLU A 81 -9.81 -11.78 4.09
C GLU A 81 -10.91 -11.10 4.94
N ASP A 82 -10.92 -11.35 6.25
CA ASP A 82 -11.81 -10.74 7.24
C ASP A 82 -11.62 -9.21 7.38
N LYS A 83 -10.45 -8.69 6.97
CA LYS A 83 -10.11 -7.27 7.02
C LYS A 83 -10.20 -6.55 5.68
N LEU A 84 -10.41 -7.28 4.57
CA LEU A 84 -10.43 -6.68 3.22
C LEU A 84 -11.48 -5.57 3.10
N ALA A 85 -12.68 -5.81 3.61
CA ALA A 85 -13.77 -4.83 3.56
C ALA A 85 -13.39 -3.55 4.33
N GLN A 86 -12.84 -3.69 5.53
CA GLN A 86 -12.42 -2.56 6.36
C GLN A 86 -11.29 -1.77 5.68
N VAL A 87 -10.26 -2.45 5.18
CA VAL A 87 -9.17 -1.80 4.45
C VAL A 87 -9.72 -1.06 3.23
N PHE A 88 -10.59 -1.71 2.45
CA PHE A 88 -11.23 -1.08 1.31
C PHE A 88 -11.95 0.21 1.71
N LEU A 89 -12.79 0.16 2.75
CA LEU A 89 -13.59 1.30 3.22
C LEU A 89 -12.72 2.46 3.69
N THR A 90 -11.64 2.20 4.44
CA THR A 90 -10.70 3.23 4.89
C THR A 90 -9.92 3.87 3.74
N ASN A 91 -9.75 3.15 2.64
CA ASN A 91 -9.05 3.62 1.45
C ASN A 91 -9.92 4.51 0.56
N GLN A 92 -11.25 4.44 0.68
CA GLN A 92 -12.15 5.15 -0.23
C GLN A 92 -12.38 6.61 0.15
N ALA A 93 -12.69 7.43 -0.86
CA ALA A 93 -13.20 8.77 -0.64
C ALA A 93 -14.57 8.76 0.04
N THR A 94 -14.88 9.83 0.77
CA THR A 94 -16.14 10.01 1.51
C THR A 94 -17.39 9.76 0.66
N ALA A 95 -17.36 10.12 -0.63
CA ALA A 95 -18.49 9.91 -1.54
C ALA A 95 -18.83 8.42 -1.73
N ILE A 96 -17.81 7.59 -1.97
CA ILE A 96 -17.97 6.13 -2.12
C ILE A 96 -18.39 5.49 -0.80
N PHE A 97 -17.81 5.93 0.31
CA PHE A 97 -18.21 5.46 1.65
C PHE A 97 -19.69 5.73 1.93
N LYS A 98 -20.17 6.96 1.67
CA LYS A 98 -21.59 7.33 1.83
C LYS A 98 -22.52 6.55 0.90
N LEU A 99 -22.09 6.31 -0.34
CA LEU A 99 -22.85 5.47 -1.29
C LEU A 99 -23.03 4.06 -0.74
N LEU A 100 -21.95 3.42 -0.29
CA LEU A 100 -22.00 2.07 0.27
C LEU A 100 -22.83 2.02 1.56
N SER A 101 -22.71 3.03 2.44
CA SER A 101 -23.55 3.15 3.64
C SER A 101 -25.04 3.21 3.28
N THR A 102 -25.39 3.99 2.26
CA THR A 102 -26.78 4.09 1.78
C THR A 102 -27.27 2.74 1.23
N LEU A 103 -26.46 2.04 0.43
CA LEU A 103 -26.80 0.74 -0.13
C LEU A 103 -26.90 -0.36 0.95
N ALA A 104 -26.07 -0.31 1.99
CA ALA A 104 -26.14 -1.21 3.14
C ALA A 104 -27.46 -1.06 3.90
N GLY A 105 -27.87 0.18 4.15
CA GLY A 105 -29.14 0.50 4.82
C GLY A 105 -30.38 0.13 4.01
N GLN A 106 -30.24 -0.03 2.69
CA GLN A 106 -31.31 -0.49 1.80
C GLN A 106 -31.45 -2.03 1.75
N GLN A 107 -30.52 -2.79 2.32
CA GLN A 107 -30.68 -4.24 2.45
C GLN A 107 -31.85 -4.59 3.39
N SER A 108 -32.38 -5.80 3.25
CA SER A 108 -33.41 -6.36 4.14
C SER A 108 -32.89 -7.65 4.76
N PRO A 109 -32.52 -7.66 6.06
CA PRO A 109 -32.55 -6.54 7.01
C PRO A 109 -31.48 -5.45 6.70
N PRO A 110 -31.68 -4.22 7.19
CA PRO A 110 -30.66 -3.17 7.10
C PRO A 110 -29.37 -3.63 7.78
N LYS A 111 -28.23 -3.37 7.14
CA LYS A 111 -26.90 -3.70 7.68
C LYS A 111 -26.10 -2.44 7.95
N ASP A 112 -25.21 -2.50 8.94
CA ASP A 112 -24.18 -1.47 9.08
C ASP A 112 -23.13 -1.62 7.97
N ILE A 113 -22.50 -0.50 7.58
CA ILE A 113 -21.47 -0.54 6.53
C ILE A 113 -20.27 -1.40 6.93
N ASN A 114 -19.92 -1.47 8.22
CA ASN A 114 -18.79 -2.26 8.72
C ASN A 114 -19.11 -3.76 8.80
N GLU A 115 -20.37 -4.14 8.63
CA GLU A 115 -20.84 -5.54 8.56
C GLU A 115 -20.87 -6.08 7.12
N LEU A 116 -20.63 -5.23 6.12
CA LEU A 116 -20.58 -5.65 4.74
C LEU A 116 -19.35 -6.52 4.47
N THR A 117 -19.59 -7.64 3.77
CA THR A 117 -18.49 -8.44 3.24
C THR A 117 -17.87 -7.75 2.03
N MET A 118 -16.61 -8.09 1.71
CA MET A 118 -15.95 -7.58 0.52
C MET A 118 -16.70 -7.96 -0.76
N ASP A 119 -17.33 -9.13 -0.79
CA ASP A 119 -18.17 -9.59 -1.91
C ASP A 119 -19.43 -8.74 -2.08
N ASP A 120 -20.09 -8.36 -0.99
CA ASP A 120 -21.25 -7.46 -1.04
C ASP A 120 -20.86 -6.09 -1.60
N ILE A 121 -19.75 -5.54 -1.10
CA ILE A 121 -19.20 -4.27 -1.59
C ILE A 121 -18.86 -4.37 -3.08
N ALA A 122 -18.20 -5.44 -3.51
CA ALA A 122 -17.83 -5.61 -4.91
C ALA A 122 -19.05 -5.66 -5.84
N LYS A 123 -20.12 -6.37 -5.43
CA LYS A 123 -21.39 -6.41 -6.17
C LYS A 123 -22.07 -5.05 -6.21
N PHE A 124 -22.08 -4.31 -5.10
CA PHE A 124 -22.64 -2.96 -5.05
C PHE A 124 -21.90 -2.02 -6.00
N MET A 125 -20.58 -2.00 -5.94
CA MET A 125 -19.76 -1.15 -6.81
C MET A 125 -19.92 -1.54 -8.28
N GLU A 126 -19.96 -2.84 -8.60
CA GLU A 126 -20.21 -3.32 -9.96
C GLU A 126 -21.58 -2.84 -10.46
N ASN A 127 -22.65 -2.98 -9.66
CA ASN A 127 -23.98 -2.51 -10.05
C ASN A 127 -24.08 -1.00 -10.28
N GLN A 128 -23.31 -0.19 -9.54
CA GLN A 128 -23.34 1.27 -9.64
C GLN A 128 -22.43 1.79 -10.76
N TYR A 129 -21.32 1.11 -11.04
CA TYR A 129 -20.27 1.59 -11.95
C TYR A 129 -20.02 0.69 -13.16
N ASP A 130 -20.89 -0.28 -13.45
CA ASP A 130 -20.81 -1.08 -14.68
C ASP A 130 -20.97 -0.17 -15.92
N PRO A 131 -19.95 -0.08 -16.78
CA PRO A 131 -20.01 0.73 -18.01
C PRO A 131 -21.14 0.32 -18.95
N ARG A 132 -21.51 -0.96 -18.97
CA ARG A 132 -22.60 -1.49 -19.81
C ARG A 132 -23.97 -0.96 -19.39
N ARG A 133 -24.14 -0.51 -18.15
CA ARG A 133 -25.38 0.16 -17.72
C ARG A 133 -25.48 1.58 -18.27
N PHE A 134 -24.35 2.18 -18.65
CA PHE A 134 -24.28 3.59 -19.04
C PHE A 134 -23.58 3.78 -20.41
N VAL A 135 -23.87 2.92 -21.39
CA VAL A 135 -23.27 2.97 -22.74
C VAL A 135 -23.34 4.37 -23.37
N VAL A 136 -24.44 5.10 -23.17
CA VAL A 136 -24.60 6.47 -23.69
C VAL A 136 -23.57 7.43 -23.10
N ARG A 137 -23.29 7.34 -21.80
CA ARG A 137 -22.26 8.14 -21.11
C ARG A 137 -20.88 7.79 -21.65
N GLU A 138 -20.59 6.50 -21.82
CA GLU A 138 -19.30 6.03 -22.34
C GLU A 138 -19.06 6.53 -23.77
N ARG A 139 -20.08 6.46 -24.63
CA ARG A 139 -20.02 7.02 -25.99
C ARG A 139 -19.81 8.53 -25.98
N PHE A 140 -20.53 9.26 -25.12
CA PHE A 140 -20.34 10.71 -24.99
C PHE A 140 -18.91 11.06 -24.57
N LYS A 141 -18.34 10.33 -23.60
CA LYS A 141 -16.94 10.47 -23.16
C LYS A 141 -15.98 10.23 -24.32
N PHE A 142 -16.13 9.10 -25.03
CA PHE A 142 -15.29 8.73 -26.17
C PHE A 142 -15.27 9.81 -27.26
N TRP A 143 -16.44 10.32 -27.65
CA TRP A 143 -16.52 11.36 -28.68
C TRP A 143 -15.97 12.71 -28.20
N SER A 144 -16.10 13.01 -26.91
CA SER A 144 -15.58 14.26 -26.31
C SER A 144 -14.06 14.28 -26.23
N ASP A 145 -13.41 13.13 -26.04
CA ASP A 145 -11.96 13.03 -25.80
C ASP A 145 -11.17 12.55 -27.05
N MET A 146 -11.80 12.50 -28.22
CA MET A 146 -11.21 11.99 -29.47
C MET A 146 -10.01 12.81 -29.98
N GLN A 147 -9.92 14.08 -29.60
CA GLN A 147 -8.86 14.96 -30.08
C GLN A 147 -7.50 14.57 -29.50
N ARG A 148 -6.44 14.72 -30.32
CA ARG A 148 -5.06 14.47 -29.90
C ARG A 148 -4.65 15.49 -28.84
N LYS A 149 -4.16 15.02 -27.69
CA LYS A 149 -3.68 15.90 -26.62
C LYS A 149 -2.34 16.54 -27.02
N PRO A 150 -2.03 17.76 -26.54
CA PRO A 150 -0.73 18.38 -26.79
C PRO A 150 0.42 17.46 -26.36
N GLY A 151 1.37 17.20 -27.27
CA GLY A 151 2.52 16.31 -27.01
C GLY A 151 2.25 14.81 -27.09
N GLU A 152 1.00 14.36 -27.24
CA GLU A 152 0.66 12.94 -27.47
C GLU A 152 1.18 12.49 -28.83
N THR A 153 1.67 11.25 -29.00
CA THR A 153 2.02 10.71 -30.33
C THR A 153 0.80 10.11 -31.03
N VAL A 154 0.88 9.87 -32.34
CA VAL A 154 -0.21 9.18 -33.07
C VAL A 154 -0.47 7.77 -32.50
N GLN A 155 0.59 7.09 -32.07
CA GLN A 155 0.48 5.75 -31.48
C GLN A 155 -0.20 5.79 -30.10
N MET A 156 0.12 6.78 -29.27
CA MET A 156 -0.54 7.00 -27.98
C MET A 156 -2.03 7.30 -28.17
N LEU A 157 -2.37 8.17 -29.13
CA LEU A 157 -3.76 8.45 -29.50
C LEU A 157 -4.49 7.17 -29.94
N ALA A 158 -3.89 6.38 -30.83
CA ALA A 158 -4.49 5.14 -31.30
C ALA A 158 -4.66 4.08 -30.18
N ALA A 159 -3.76 4.05 -29.18
CA ALA A 159 -3.92 3.20 -28.01
C ALA A 159 -5.10 3.66 -27.14
N ARG A 160 -5.19 4.97 -26.89
CA ARG A 160 -6.27 5.59 -26.10
C ARG A 160 -7.65 5.39 -26.73
N ILE A 161 -7.78 5.65 -28.02
CA ILE A 161 -9.04 5.43 -28.77
C ILE A 161 -9.49 3.96 -28.64
N ARG A 162 -8.57 3.00 -28.82
CA ARG A 162 -8.89 1.57 -28.69
C ARG A 162 -9.34 1.21 -27.28
N GLN A 163 -8.72 1.81 -26.27
CA GLN A 163 -9.07 1.58 -24.87
C GLN A 163 -10.46 2.15 -24.54
N GLU A 164 -10.74 3.40 -24.91
CA GLU A 164 -12.02 4.06 -24.63
C GLU A 164 -13.19 3.44 -25.42
N ALA A 165 -12.94 2.96 -26.64
CA ALA A 165 -13.97 2.28 -27.44
C ALA A 165 -14.46 0.96 -26.83
N ALA A 166 -13.67 0.32 -25.95
CA ALA A 166 -13.97 -1.01 -25.41
C ALA A 166 -15.26 -1.06 -24.56
N THR A 167 -15.68 0.06 -23.96
CA THR A 167 -16.91 0.15 -23.13
C THR A 167 -18.10 0.74 -23.87
N CYS A 168 -17.90 1.22 -25.10
CA CYS A 168 -18.93 1.94 -25.86
C CYS A 168 -19.95 1.04 -26.57
N ASP A 169 -19.75 -0.28 -26.54
CA ASP A 169 -20.60 -1.28 -27.20
C ASP A 169 -20.96 -0.88 -28.63
N PHE A 170 -19.96 -0.50 -29.44
CA PHE A 170 -20.20 -0.07 -30.83
C PHE A 170 -20.76 -1.19 -31.71
N ALA A 171 -20.56 -2.44 -31.32
CA ALA A 171 -21.08 -3.61 -32.04
C ALA A 171 -22.62 -3.69 -32.05
N SER A 172 -23.32 -3.03 -31.11
CA SER A 172 -24.78 -3.03 -31.06
C SER A 172 -25.45 -1.99 -31.96
N ILE A 173 -24.67 -1.13 -32.62
CA ILE A 173 -25.20 -0.12 -33.55
C ILE A 173 -25.65 -0.82 -34.84
N LYS A 174 -26.96 -0.75 -35.15
CA LYS A 174 -27.55 -1.36 -36.35
C LYS A 174 -27.80 -0.38 -37.50
N ASP A 175 -27.69 0.92 -37.26
CA ASP A 175 -27.72 1.98 -38.27
C ASP A 175 -26.94 3.19 -37.73
N PRO A 176 -25.72 3.45 -38.21
CA PRO A 176 -24.84 4.51 -37.71
C PRO A 176 -25.20 5.92 -38.23
#